data_AF-A0A7G9L6P2-F1
#
_entry.id   AF-A0A7G9L6P2-F1
#
_cell.length_a   1.000
_cell.length_b   1.000
_cell.length_c   1.000
_cell.angle_alpha   90.00
_cell.angle_beta   90.00
_cell.angle_gamma   90.00
#
_symmetry.space_group_name_H-M   'P 1'
#
loop_
_entity.id
_entity.type
_entity.pdbx_description
1 polymer ?
#
loop_
_entity_poly.entity_id
_entity_poly.type
_entity_poly.pdbx_seq_one_letter_code
_entity_poly.pdbx_strand_id
1 'polypeptide(L)'
;MKKGDKESSIEVLITNILLDIDRSSDRKISECKLDLATFNSKEKTLEYIELEKSTIRKSLKETPYKNRTSIDLYLEYLQQNPLDVILRRKAIKNFLYNCIILYGNDESAQTFFNSFNYRKQGKIEIVKSIVTRATLLEYNAFLNNERNKVNEENFEGIISHNNQLEWLGSKTELVELIKALVETESIKGSQKDIANIIGNLFGINFKNFSQNVQKITGKIAGNETTFIDKLNKNFTTFINKSEQEKRDTSKKRKKNIS
;
A
#
# COMPACT_ATOMS: atom_id res chain seq x y z
N MET A 1 -31.64 28.32 2.00
CA MET A 1 -30.36 28.21 1.26
C MET A 1 -30.57 28.64 -0.18
N LYS A 2 -29.70 29.51 -0.70
CA LYS A 2 -29.73 29.87 -2.13
C LYS A 2 -29.21 28.69 -2.97
N LYS A 3 -29.57 28.63 -4.26
CA LYS A 3 -29.15 27.55 -5.18
C LYS A 3 -27.61 27.35 -5.21
N GLY A 4 -26.85 28.43 -5.09
CA GLY A 4 -25.38 28.40 -5.02
C GLY A 4 -24.80 27.77 -3.74
N ASP A 5 -25.47 27.89 -2.59
CA ASP A 5 -24.99 27.31 -1.32
C ASP A 5 -25.09 25.77 -1.32
N LYS A 6 -26.14 25.24 -1.97
CA LYS A 6 -26.36 23.79 -2.13
C LYS A 6 -25.33 23.16 -3.08
N GLU A 7 -25.01 23.85 -4.17
CA GLU A 7 -24.04 23.37 -5.16
C GLU A 7 -22.62 23.32 -4.55
N SER A 8 -22.24 24.34 -3.77
CA SER A 8 -20.98 24.34 -3.02
C SER A 8 -20.87 23.16 -2.02
N SER A 9 -21.97 22.78 -1.38
CA SER A 9 -21.97 21.72 -0.37
C SER A 9 -21.88 20.31 -0.98
N ILE A 10 -22.47 20.09 -2.15
CA ILE A 10 -22.34 18.84 -2.92
C ILE A 10 -20.89 18.65 -3.39
N GLU A 11 -20.23 19.71 -3.86
CA GLU A 11 -18.84 19.63 -4.32
C GLU A 11 -17.86 19.31 -3.18
N VAL A 12 -18.14 19.79 -1.96
CA VAL A 12 -17.38 19.40 -0.75
C VAL A 12 -17.59 17.92 -0.43
N LEU A 13 -18.83 17.42 -0.50
CA LEU A 13 -19.12 16.00 -0.29
C LEU A 13 -18.38 15.11 -1.30
N ILE A 14 -18.44 15.46 -2.59
CA ILE A 14 -17.74 14.72 -3.65
C ILE A 14 -16.23 14.69 -3.38
N THR A 15 -15.65 15.82 -2.95
CA THR A 15 -14.22 15.90 -2.63
C THR A 15 -13.84 14.94 -1.51
N ASN A 16 -14.65 14.86 -0.44
CA ASN A 16 -14.37 13.95 0.66
C ASN A 16 -14.53 12.46 0.26
N ILE A 17 -15.53 12.15 -0.57
CA ILE A 17 -15.71 10.80 -1.11
C ILE A 17 -14.50 10.38 -1.92
N LEU A 18 -14.00 11.26 -2.79
CA LEU A 18 -12.79 11.00 -3.57
C LEU A 18 -11.57 10.74 -2.68
N LEU A 19 -11.37 11.55 -1.63
CA LEU A 19 -10.28 11.34 -0.67
C LEU A 19 -10.37 9.97 0.04
N ASP A 20 -11.57 9.52 0.38
CA ASP A 20 -11.75 8.22 1.04
C ASP A 20 -11.60 7.05 0.05
N ILE A 21 -11.96 7.24 -1.22
CA ILE A 21 -11.64 6.29 -2.31
C ILE A 21 -10.12 6.20 -2.45
N ASP A 22 -9.41 7.33 -2.58
CA ASP A 22 -7.95 7.35 -2.73
C ASP A 22 -7.26 6.59 -1.59
N ARG A 23 -7.59 6.92 -0.33
CA ARG A 23 -7.04 6.21 0.84
C ARG A 23 -7.33 4.71 0.81
N SER A 24 -8.54 4.33 0.43
CA SER A 24 -8.95 2.92 0.42
C SER A 24 -8.30 2.14 -0.74
N SER A 25 -8.18 2.75 -1.91
CA SER A 25 -7.51 2.20 -3.10
C SER A 25 -6.02 2.05 -2.82
N ASP A 26 -5.36 3.08 -2.30
CA ASP A 26 -3.93 3.08 -1.97
C ASP A 26 -3.56 1.97 -1.01
N ARG A 27 -4.39 1.76 0.04
CA ARG A 27 -4.20 0.66 0.98
C ARG A 27 -4.24 -0.70 0.29
N LYS A 28 -5.29 -0.97 -0.49
CA LYS A 28 -5.44 -2.24 -1.22
C LYS A 28 -4.31 -2.47 -2.22
N ILE A 29 -3.94 -1.44 -2.97
CA ILE A 29 -2.82 -1.51 -3.92
C ILE A 29 -1.50 -1.78 -3.20
N SER A 30 -1.27 -1.17 -2.04
CA SER A 30 -0.05 -1.40 -1.26
C SER A 30 0.02 -2.82 -0.71
N GLU A 31 -1.07 -3.33 -0.13
CA GLU A 31 -1.19 -4.72 0.32
C GLU A 31 -0.94 -5.69 -0.85
N CYS A 32 -1.58 -5.46 -2.00
CA CYS A 32 -1.40 -6.25 -3.20
C CYS A 32 0.05 -6.24 -3.72
N LYS A 33 0.70 -5.07 -3.75
CA LYS A 33 2.10 -4.96 -4.19
C LYS A 33 3.05 -5.75 -3.29
N LEU A 34 2.79 -5.77 -1.97
CA LEU A 34 3.58 -6.56 -1.03
C LEU A 34 3.42 -8.05 -1.31
N ASP A 35 2.19 -8.52 -1.49
CA ASP A 35 1.91 -9.92 -1.83
C ASP A 35 2.57 -10.31 -3.16
N LEU A 36 2.40 -9.47 -4.19
CA LEU A 36 2.99 -9.68 -5.51
C LEU A 36 4.51 -9.78 -5.48
N ALA A 37 5.17 -8.99 -4.62
CA ALA A 37 6.63 -9.05 -4.44
C ALA A 37 7.12 -10.36 -3.81
N THR A 38 6.24 -11.16 -3.20
CA THR A 38 6.60 -12.48 -2.65
C THR A 38 6.61 -13.59 -3.71
N PHE A 39 5.99 -13.37 -4.87
CA PHE A 39 5.89 -14.39 -5.91
C PHE A 39 7.12 -14.40 -6.82
N ASN A 40 7.67 -15.59 -7.04
CA ASN A 40 8.87 -15.82 -7.84
C ASN A 40 8.60 -16.44 -9.21
N SER A 41 7.33 -16.58 -9.60
CA SER A 41 6.95 -17.15 -10.90
C SER A 41 5.74 -16.41 -11.47
N LYS A 42 5.71 -16.34 -12.81
CA LYS A 42 4.62 -15.74 -13.58
C LYS A 42 3.28 -16.41 -13.25
N GLU A 43 3.26 -17.73 -13.15
CA GLU A 43 2.07 -18.52 -12.88
C GLU A 43 1.46 -18.14 -11.53
N LYS A 44 2.27 -18.06 -10.48
CA LYS A 44 1.81 -17.69 -9.13
C LYS A 44 1.29 -16.26 -9.08
N THR A 45 1.97 -15.34 -9.75
CA THR A 45 1.52 -13.95 -9.87
C THR A 45 0.15 -13.87 -10.56
N LEU A 46 -0.04 -14.59 -11.68
CA LEU A 46 -1.32 -14.62 -12.39
C LEU A 46 -2.42 -15.29 -11.57
N GLU A 47 -2.12 -16.39 -10.87
CA GLU A 47 -3.06 -17.10 -10.01
C GLU A 47 -3.59 -16.17 -8.89
N TYR A 48 -2.70 -15.45 -8.22
CA TYR A 48 -3.08 -14.47 -7.20
C TYR A 48 -3.93 -13.33 -7.78
N ILE A 49 -3.54 -12.76 -8.92
CA ILE A 49 -4.31 -11.69 -9.56
C ILE A 49 -5.72 -12.17 -9.92
N GLU A 50 -5.87 -13.38 -10.48
CA GLU A 50 -7.18 -13.92 -10.82
C GLU A 50 -8.04 -14.25 -9.59
N LEU A 51 -7.42 -14.69 -8.49
CA LEU A 51 -8.09 -14.86 -7.20
C LEU A 51 -8.64 -13.53 -6.68
N GLU A 52 -7.82 -12.48 -6.65
CA GLU A 52 -8.24 -11.15 -6.22
C GLU A 52 -9.37 -10.59 -7.09
N LYS A 53 -9.27 -10.74 -8.42
CA LYS A 53 -10.34 -10.36 -9.35
C LYS A 53 -11.62 -11.16 -9.15
N SER A 54 -11.53 -12.43 -8.75
CA SER A 54 -12.69 -13.24 -8.39
C SER A 54 -13.38 -12.69 -7.13
N THR A 55 -12.59 -12.38 -6.09
CA THR A 55 -13.07 -11.75 -4.85
C THR A 55 -13.76 -10.42 -5.14
N ILE A 56 -13.16 -9.55 -5.96
CA ILE A 56 -13.75 -8.27 -6.35
C ILE A 56 -15.10 -8.48 -7.06
N ARG A 57 -15.18 -9.41 -8.01
CA ARG A 57 -16.44 -9.74 -8.72
C ARG A 57 -17.55 -10.15 -7.74
N LYS A 58 -17.21 -10.92 -6.71
CA LYS A 58 -18.16 -11.31 -5.65
C LYS A 58 -18.59 -10.09 -4.83
N SER A 59 -17.65 -9.30 -4.32
CA SER A 59 -17.95 -8.11 -3.51
C SER A 59 -18.77 -7.06 -4.29
N LEU A 60 -18.50 -6.86 -5.58
CA LEU A 60 -19.28 -5.94 -6.43
C LEU A 60 -20.73 -6.40 -6.64
N LYS A 61 -21.02 -7.72 -6.58
CA LYS A 61 -22.39 -8.25 -6.64
C LYS A 61 -23.17 -8.01 -5.35
N GLU A 62 -22.46 -8.06 -4.22
CA GLU A 62 -23.00 -7.89 -2.86
C GLU A 62 -23.15 -6.42 -2.47
N THR A 63 -22.30 -5.55 -3.02
CA THR A 63 -22.33 -4.10 -2.72
C THR A 63 -23.66 -3.50 -3.18
N PRO A 64 -24.41 -2.79 -2.30
CA PRO A 64 -25.61 -2.06 -2.68
C PRO A 64 -25.36 -1.04 -3.81
N TYR A 65 -26.42 -0.49 -4.42
CA TYR A 65 -26.35 0.48 -5.53
C TYR A 65 -25.70 -0.09 -6.81
N LYS A 66 -26.53 -0.69 -7.66
CA LYS A 66 -26.13 -1.27 -8.95
C LYS A 66 -26.51 -0.35 -10.13
N ASN A 67 -26.46 0.96 -9.94
CA ASN A 67 -26.83 1.89 -11.01
C ASN A 67 -25.85 1.72 -12.18
N ARG A 68 -26.37 1.15 -13.27
CA ARG A 68 -25.58 0.81 -14.44
C ARG A 68 -24.95 2.05 -15.08
N THR A 69 -25.70 3.14 -15.19
CA THR A 69 -25.19 4.40 -15.76
C THR A 69 -24.01 4.97 -14.96
N SER A 70 -24.09 4.99 -13.63
CA SER A 70 -22.99 5.47 -12.79
C SER A 70 -21.76 4.58 -12.90
N ILE A 71 -21.97 3.26 -13.00
CA ILE A 71 -20.88 2.29 -13.21
C ILE A 71 -20.24 2.50 -14.58
N ASP A 72 -21.04 2.62 -15.64
CA ASP A 72 -20.55 2.81 -17.01
C ASP A 72 -19.72 4.10 -17.14
N LEU A 73 -20.18 5.21 -16.53
CA LEU A 73 -19.41 6.46 -16.46
C LEU A 73 -18.08 6.30 -15.70
N TYR A 74 -18.06 5.48 -14.65
CA TYR A 74 -16.83 5.23 -13.90
C TYR A 74 -15.86 4.35 -14.71
N LEU A 75 -16.38 3.36 -15.43
CA LEU A 75 -15.59 2.52 -16.32
C LEU A 75 -15.01 3.32 -17.50
N GLU A 76 -15.78 4.27 -18.05
CA GLU A 76 -15.30 5.21 -19.07
C GLU A 76 -14.11 6.04 -18.56
N TYR A 77 -14.17 6.52 -17.32
CA TYR A 77 -13.04 7.17 -16.65
C TYR A 77 -11.81 6.24 -16.58
N LEU A 78 -11.99 4.99 -16.17
CA LEU A 78 -10.90 4.03 -16.01
C LEU A 78 -10.25 3.59 -17.33
N GLN A 79 -10.91 3.84 -18.46
CA GLN A 79 -10.37 3.57 -19.80
C GLN A 79 -9.50 4.71 -20.34
N GLN A 80 -9.50 5.88 -19.70
CA GLN A 80 -8.71 7.02 -20.16
C GLN A 80 -7.21 6.83 -19.91
N ASN A 81 -6.39 7.31 -20.85
CA ASN A 81 -4.94 7.38 -20.69
C ASN A 81 -4.41 8.73 -21.24
N PRO A 82 -4.02 9.68 -20.38
CA PRO A 82 -4.01 9.62 -18.91
C PRO A 82 -5.43 9.62 -18.31
N LEU A 83 -5.54 9.25 -17.04
CA LEU A 83 -6.80 9.28 -16.29
C LEU A 83 -7.37 10.71 -16.21
N ASP A 84 -8.65 10.87 -16.52
CA ASP A 84 -9.35 12.17 -16.50
C ASP A 84 -10.07 12.40 -15.16
N VAL A 85 -9.56 13.35 -14.38
CA VAL A 85 -10.09 13.74 -13.07
C VAL A 85 -11.51 14.33 -13.17
N ILE A 86 -11.85 14.99 -14.29
CA ILE A 86 -13.18 15.56 -14.53
C ILE A 86 -14.19 14.43 -14.72
N LEU A 87 -13.84 13.39 -15.50
CA LEU A 87 -14.70 12.21 -15.68
C LEU A 87 -14.87 11.43 -14.39
N ARG A 88 -13.80 11.24 -13.60
CA ARG A 88 -13.87 10.62 -12.27
C ARG A 88 -14.87 11.36 -11.37
N ARG A 89 -14.75 12.69 -11.30
CA ARG A 89 -15.64 13.54 -10.48
C ARG A 89 -17.09 13.48 -10.99
N LYS A 90 -17.29 13.50 -12.31
CA LYS A 90 -18.62 13.37 -12.95
C LYS A 90 -19.28 12.04 -12.60
N ALA A 91 -18.53 10.94 -12.59
CA ALA A 91 -19.06 9.63 -12.22
C ALA A 91 -19.51 9.58 -10.75
N ILE A 92 -18.71 10.12 -9.81
CA ILE A 92 -19.10 10.22 -8.39
C ILE A 92 -20.33 11.11 -8.20
N LYS A 93 -20.38 12.25 -8.90
CA LYS A 93 -21.55 13.13 -8.90
C LYS A 93 -22.80 12.37 -9.38
N ASN A 94 -22.67 11.52 -10.39
CA ASN A 94 -23.76 10.69 -10.90
C ASN A 94 -24.20 9.59 -9.91
N PHE A 95 -23.25 8.95 -9.20
CA PHE A 95 -23.57 8.02 -8.11
C PHE A 95 -24.43 8.70 -7.04
N LEU A 96 -24.05 9.90 -6.61
CA LEU A 96 -24.79 10.67 -5.62
C LEU A 96 -26.18 11.07 -6.12
N TYR A 97 -26.30 11.62 -7.34
CA TYR A 97 -27.59 12.01 -7.88
C TYR A 97 -28.57 10.84 -8.01
N ASN A 98 -28.10 9.67 -8.45
CA ASN A 98 -28.97 8.51 -8.52
C ASN A 98 -29.41 8.03 -7.13
N CYS A 99 -28.54 8.14 -6.11
CA CYS A 99 -28.95 7.88 -4.73
C CYS A 99 -30.03 8.87 -4.26
N ILE A 100 -29.91 10.16 -4.60
CA ILE A 100 -30.94 11.18 -4.31
C ILE A 100 -32.27 10.83 -4.96
N ILE A 101 -32.26 10.45 -6.23
CA ILE A 101 -33.48 10.18 -7.00
C ILE A 101 -34.16 8.89 -6.50
N LEU A 102 -33.39 7.83 -6.28
CA LEU A 102 -33.92 6.53 -5.87
C LEU A 102 -34.45 6.52 -4.43
N TYR A 103 -33.85 7.32 -3.54
CA TYR A 103 -34.17 7.35 -2.12
C TYR A 103 -34.73 8.70 -1.67
N GLY A 104 -35.19 9.54 -2.60
CA GLY A 104 -35.71 10.87 -2.30
C GLY A 104 -36.93 10.87 -1.36
N ASN A 105 -37.58 9.73 -1.16
CA ASN A 105 -38.68 9.53 -0.22
C ASN A 105 -38.25 8.90 1.12
N ASP A 106 -36.98 8.50 1.25
CA ASP A 106 -36.42 7.97 2.49
C ASP A 106 -35.98 9.15 3.39
N GLU A 107 -36.54 9.21 4.60
CA GLU A 107 -36.30 10.30 5.55
C GLU A 107 -34.82 10.42 5.95
N SER A 108 -34.08 9.31 5.99
CA SER A 108 -32.65 9.29 6.29
C SER A 108 -31.82 9.83 5.12
N ALA A 109 -32.21 9.51 3.87
CA ALA A 109 -31.60 10.06 2.67
C ALA A 109 -31.91 11.56 2.52
N GLN A 110 -33.16 12.00 2.76
CA GLN A 110 -33.51 13.42 2.78
C GLN A 110 -32.71 14.17 3.86
N THR A 111 -32.63 13.63 5.07
CA THR A 111 -31.83 14.22 6.17
C THR A 111 -30.35 14.27 5.83
N PHE A 112 -29.81 13.25 5.16
CA PHE A 112 -28.44 13.22 4.65
C PHE A 112 -28.17 14.36 3.66
N PHE A 113 -29.01 14.48 2.63
CA PHE A 113 -28.87 15.52 1.60
C PHE A 113 -29.17 16.92 2.11
N ASN A 114 -29.91 17.07 3.22
CA ASN A 114 -30.20 18.36 3.82
C ASN A 114 -29.14 18.81 4.84
N SER A 115 -28.37 17.90 5.44
CA SER A 115 -27.45 18.24 6.55
C SER A 115 -25.99 18.48 6.14
N PHE A 116 -25.55 18.03 4.95
CA PHE A 116 -24.24 18.33 4.30
C PHE A 116 -22.98 18.29 5.21
N ASN A 117 -23.00 17.58 6.34
CA ASN A 117 -21.93 17.61 7.35
C ASN A 117 -21.17 16.28 7.38
N TYR A 118 -20.26 16.11 6.42
CA TYR A 118 -19.50 14.87 6.17
C TYR A 118 -18.87 14.24 7.42
N ARG A 119 -18.33 15.06 8.34
CA ARG A 119 -17.57 14.58 9.52
C ARG A 119 -18.44 13.88 10.57
N LYS A 120 -19.75 14.14 10.61
CA LYS A 120 -20.72 13.34 11.40
C LYS A 120 -21.29 12.15 10.58
N GLN A 121 -21.09 12.14 9.27
CA GLN A 121 -21.84 11.37 8.28
C GLN A 121 -21.04 10.25 7.59
N GLY A 122 -19.72 10.12 7.81
CA GLY A 122 -18.91 8.97 7.36
C GLY A 122 -19.40 7.60 7.85
N LYS A 123 -20.52 7.56 8.60
CA LYS A 123 -21.23 6.36 9.02
C LYS A 123 -22.40 5.97 8.11
N ILE A 124 -22.80 6.80 7.15
CA ILE A 124 -23.97 6.57 6.29
C ILE A 124 -23.66 5.49 5.25
N GLU A 125 -24.55 4.50 5.18
CA GLU A 125 -24.39 3.29 4.36
C GLU A 125 -24.27 3.59 2.86
N ILE A 126 -24.99 4.60 2.36
CA ILE A 126 -24.93 5.07 0.97
C ILE A 126 -23.50 5.48 0.58
N VAL A 127 -22.89 6.38 1.35
CA VAL A 127 -21.55 6.91 1.07
C VAL A 127 -20.50 5.79 1.14
N LYS A 128 -20.59 4.94 2.18
CA LYS A 128 -19.71 3.78 2.31
C LYS A 128 -19.80 2.86 1.10
N SER A 129 -21.00 2.64 0.59
CA SER A 129 -21.22 1.77 -0.56
C SER A 129 -20.66 2.37 -1.86
N ILE A 130 -20.83 3.68 -2.07
CA ILE A 130 -20.21 4.40 -3.21
C ILE A 130 -18.69 4.29 -3.13
N VAL A 131 -18.10 4.61 -1.98
CA VAL A 131 -16.65 4.50 -1.76
C VAL A 131 -16.19 3.07 -2.04
N THR A 132 -16.82 2.08 -1.41
CA THR A 132 -16.46 0.66 -1.59
C THR A 132 -16.51 0.24 -3.06
N ARG A 133 -17.59 0.59 -3.78
CA ARG A 133 -17.74 0.22 -5.19
C ARG A 133 -16.68 0.89 -6.06
N ALA A 134 -16.45 2.19 -5.89
CA ALA A 134 -15.44 2.93 -6.65
C ALA A 134 -14.01 2.37 -6.38
N THR A 135 -13.67 2.13 -5.12
CA THR A 135 -12.41 1.48 -4.73
C THR A 135 -12.24 0.12 -5.41
N LEU A 136 -13.28 -0.73 -5.41
CA LEU A 136 -13.21 -2.05 -6.05
C LEU A 136 -13.01 -1.95 -7.57
N LEU A 137 -13.62 -0.95 -8.23
CA LEU A 137 -13.43 -0.72 -9.66
C LEU A 137 -12.00 -0.24 -9.98
N GLU A 138 -11.47 0.70 -9.20
CA GLU A 138 -10.09 1.19 -9.35
C GLU A 138 -9.05 0.10 -9.08
N TYR A 139 -9.24 -0.66 -8.01
CA TYR A 139 -8.36 -1.78 -7.68
C TYR A 139 -8.40 -2.85 -8.77
N ASN A 140 -9.57 -3.15 -9.34
CA ASN A 140 -9.67 -4.07 -10.48
C ASN A 140 -8.95 -3.53 -11.75
N ALA A 141 -8.99 -2.22 -11.99
CA ALA A 141 -8.24 -1.61 -13.09
C ALA A 141 -6.72 -1.72 -12.86
N PHE A 142 -6.25 -1.50 -11.62
CA PHE A 142 -4.87 -1.76 -11.23
C PHE A 142 -4.46 -3.21 -11.50
N LEU A 143 -5.26 -4.19 -11.07
CA LEU A 143 -4.98 -5.62 -11.31
C LEU A 143 -4.94 -5.98 -12.80
N ASN A 144 -5.77 -5.35 -13.64
CA ASN A 144 -5.68 -5.53 -15.09
C ASN A 144 -4.35 -5.04 -15.64
N ASN A 145 -3.86 -3.90 -15.17
CA ASN A 145 -2.57 -3.36 -15.59
C ASN A 145 -1.44 -4.27 -15.15
N GLU A 146 -1.44 -4.74 -13.90
CA GLU A 146 -0.43 -5.71 -13.42
C GLU A 146 -0.48 -7.01 -14.21
N ARG A 147 -1.67 -7.54 -14.48
CA ARG A 147 -1.84 -8.73 -15.34
C ARG A 147 -1.27 -8.53 -16.74
N ASN A 148 -1.45 -7.35 -17.33
CA ASN A 148 -0.92 -7.05 -18.66
C ASN A 148 0.60 -6.99 -18.64
N LYS A 149 1.20 -6.32 -17.64
CA LYS A 149 2.67 -6.31 -17.43
C LYS A 149 3.24 -7.72 -17.28
N VAL A 150 2.51 -8.62 -16.61
CA VAL A 150 2.92 -10.02 -16.44
C VAL A 150 2.88 -10.81 -17.76
N ASN A 151 1.99 -10.42 -18.67
CA ASN A 151 1.83 -11.08 -19.95
C ASN A 151 2.76 -10.54 -21.05
N GLU A 152 3.33 -9.35 -20.88
CA GLU A 152 4.36 -8.82 -21.77
C GLU A 152 5.64 -9.70 -21.72
N GLU A 153 6.27 -9.94 -22.88
CA GLU A 153 7.32 -10.95 -23.10
C GLU A 153 8.61 -10.72 -22.27
N ASN A 154 8.76 -9.54 -21.66
CA ASN A 154 9.86 -9.17 -20.78
C ASN A 154 9.46 -9.15 -19.30
N PHE A 155 8.67 -10.12 -18.81
CA PHE A 155 8.35 -10.23 -17.40
C PHE A 155 9.58 -10.66 -16.57
N GLU A 156 10.49 -9.73 -16.33
CA GLU A 156 11.41 -9.76 -15.20
C GLU A 156 10.57 -9.40 -13.97
N GLY A 157 9.92 -10.41 -13.37
CA GLY A 157 8.81 -10.19 -12.44
C GLY A 157 9.09 -9.11 -11.40
N ILE A 158 8.28 -8.03 -11.39
CA ILE A 158 8.31 -6.83 -10.52
C ILE A 158 9.60 -6.60 -9.72
N ILE A 159 10.76 -6.78 -10.34
CA ILE A 159 12.01 -6.25 -9.85
C ILE A 159 12.31 -5.17 -10.86
N SER A 160 11.64 -4.04 -10.68
CA SER A 160 12.21 -2.78 -11.14
C SER A 160 13.64 -2.75 -10.63
N HIS A 161 14.61 -2.93 -11.53
CA HIS A 161 16.03 -2.74 -11.23
C HIS A 161 16.34 -1.30 -10.75
N ASN A 162 15.35 -0.40 -10.75
CA ASN A 162 15.47 0.98 -10.27
C ASN A 162 15.00 1.20 -8.81
N ASN A 163 14.44 0.19 -8.12
CA ASN A 163 14.03 0.31 -6.71
C ASN A 163 14.84 -0.58 -5.75
N GLN A 164 15.95 -1.17 -6.21
CA GLN A 164 16.80 -1.97 -5.34
C GLN A 164 17.46 -1.06 -4.30
N LEU A 165 17.35 -1.44 -3.02
CA LEU A 165 18.10 -0.77 -1.97
C LEU A 165 19.58 -1.09 -2.20
N GLU A 166 20.46 -0.11 -2.01
CA GLU A 166 21.89 -0.35 -2.06
C GLU A 166 22.36 -0.87 -0.70
N TRP A 167 22.95 -2.06 -0.69
CA TRP A 167 23.66 -2.55 0.49
C TRP A 167 25.08 -1.99 0.51
N LEU A 168 25.30 -1.00 1.37
CA LEU A 168 26.61 -0.34 1.52
C LEU A 168 27.63 -1.17 2.32
N GLY A 169 27.20 -2.26 2.95
CA GLY A 169 28.09 -3.18 3.65
C GLY A 169 28.75 -4.18 2.69
N SER A 170 29.67 -4.97 3.22
CA SER A 170 30.22 -6.14 2.52
C SER A 170 29.19 -7.27 2.40
N LYS A 171 29.38 -8.13 1.40
CA LYS A 171 28.57 -9.35 1.23
C LYS A 171 28.66 -10.27 2.44
N THR A 172 29.81 -10.30 3.12
CA THR A 172 30.05 -11.08 4.35
C THR A 172 29.23 -10.55 5.52
N GLU A 173 29.18 -9.23 5.72
CA GLU A 173 28.35 -8.59 6.75
C GLU A 173 26.85 -8.90 6.54
N LEU A 174 26.40 -8.95 5.28
CA LEU A 174 25.02 -9.33 4.96
C LEU A 174 24.74 -10.82 5.25
N VAL A 175 25.69 -11.72 4.93
CA VAL A 175 25.54 -13.15 5.26
C VAL A 175 25.48 -13.36 6.78
N GLU A 176 26.27 -12.62 7.55
CA GLU A 176 26.25 -12.64 9.01
C GLU A 176 24.86 -12.24 9.55
N LEU A 177 24.30 -11.12 9.04
CA LEU A 177 22.96 -10.68 9.39
C LEU A 177 21.88 -11.71 9.04
N ILE A 178 21.93 -12.27 7.83
CA ILE A 178 20.98 -13.30 7.39
C ILE A 178 21.06 -14.52 8.32
N LYS A 179 22.27 -14.97 8.66
CA LYS A 179 22.46 -16.09 9.59
C LYS A 179 21.87 -15.77 10.96
N ALA A 180 22.14 -14.59 11.52
CA ALA A 180 21.59 -14.18 12.81
C ALA A 180 20.04 -14.17 12.82
N LEU A 181 19.40 -13.69 11.76
CA LEU A 181 17.94 -13.67 11.63
C LEU A 181 17.34 -15.08 11.56
N VAL A 182 18.03 -16.01 10.90
CA VAL A 182 17.62 -17.42 10.80
C VAL A 182 17.79 -18.14 12.14
N GLU A 183 18.96 -18.03 12.77
CA GLU A 183 19.29 -18.73 14.02
C GLU A 183 18.47 -18.24 15.22
N THR A 184 18.07 -16.96 15.21
CA THR A 184 17.18 -16.39 16.25
C THR A 184 15.71 -16.65 15.99
N GLU A 185 15.37 -17.34 14.89
CA GLU A 185 14.00 -17.54 14.42
C GLU A 185 13.20 -16.23 14.26
N SER A 186 13.89 -15.09 14.12
CA SER A 186 13.28 -13.78 13.91
C SER A 186 12.52 -13.71 12.60
N ILE A 187 12.89 -14.58 11.63
CA ILE A 187 12.21 -14.75 10.35
C ILE A 187 11.99 -16.24 10.11
N LYS A 188 10.77 -16.60 9.69
CA LYS A 188 10.40 -17.98 9.39
C LYS A 188 10.67 -18.30 7.91
N GLY A 189 11.39 -19.38 7.62
CA GLY A 189 11.69 -19.81 6.26
C GLY A 189 12.97 -20.64 6.18
N SER A 190 13.25 -21.22 5.02
CA SER A 190 14.54 -21.89 4.82
C SER A 190 15.65 -20.83 4.68
N GLN A 191 16.85 -21.14 5.18
CA GLN A 191 18.01 -20.25 5.06
C GLN A 191 18.30 -19.84 3.61
N LYS A 192 18.07 -20.76 2.66
CA LYS A 192 18.24 -20.52 1.22
C LYS A 192 17.21 -19.52 0.69
N ASP A 193 15.96 -19.65 1.08
CA ASP A 193 14.89 -18.77 0.62
C ASP A 193 15.06 -17.36 1.18
N ILE A 194 15.36 -17.26 2.47
CA ILE A 194 15.62 -15.98 3.15
C ILE A 194 16.83 -15.27 2.50
N ALA A 195 17.92 -16.00 2.22
CA ALA A 195 19.08 -15.44 1.54
C ALA A 195 18.78 -14.95 0.12
N ASN A 196 17.95 -15.68 -0.63
CA ASN A 196 17.56 -15.26 -1.98
C ASN A 196 16.67 -14.02 -1.95
N ILE A 197 15.70 -13.95 -1.04
CA ILE A 197 14.80 -12.80 -0.89
C ILE A 197 15.60 -11.55 -0.52
N ILE A 198 16.45 -11.64 0.50
CA ILE A 198 17.30 -10.53 0.95
C ILE A 198 18.34 -10.16 -0.12
N GLY A 199 18.89 -11.15 -0.82
CA GLY A 199 19.79 -10.92 -1.96
C GLY A 199 19.10 -10.12 -3.06
N ASN A 200 17.89 -10.51 -3.46
CA ASN A 200 17.12 -9.80 -4.47
C ASN A 200 16.78 -8.35 -4.06
N LEU A 201 16.48 -8.12 -2.78
CA LEU A 201 16.21 -6.79 -2.23
C LEU A 201 17.38 -5.81 -2.47
N PHE A 202 18.60 -6.32 -2.35
CA PHE A 202 19.83 -5.54 -2.47
C PHE A 202 20.57 -5.69 -3.81
N GLY A 203 20.00 -6.42 -4.78
CA GLY A 203 20.69 -6.75 -6.03
C GLY A 203 21.94 -7.65 -5.85
N ILE A 204 22.05 -8.36 -4.73
CA ILE A 204 23.18 -9.23 -4.40
C ILE A 204 22.86 -10.68 -4.71
N ASN A 205 23.62 -11.28 -5.62
CA ASN A 205 23.51 -12.70 -5.92
C ASN A 205 24.37 -13.57 -4.96
N PHE A 206 23.71 -14.44 -4.18
CA PHE A 206 24.37 -15.41 -3.30
C PHE A 206 24.55 -16.81 -3.93
N LYS A 207 25.14 -16.90 -5.13
CA LYS A 207 25.62 -18.19 -5.65
C LYS A 207 26.47 -18.90 -4.57
N ASN A 208 26.03 -20.10 -4.19
CA ASN A 208 26.61 -20.94 -3.14
C ASN A 208 26.57 -20.33 -1.72
N PHE A 209 25.42 -19.77 -1.31
CA PHE A 209 25.22 -19.24 0.06
C PHE A 209 25.74 -20.17 1.16
N SER A 210 25.41 -21.46 1.14
CA SER A 210 25.87 -22.42 2.15
C SER A 210 27.39 -22.57 2.19
N GLN A 211 28.08 -22.51 1.05
CA GLN A 211 29.55 -22.52 1.01
C GLN A 211 30.13 -21.20 1.48
N ASN A 212 29.46 -20.07 1.22
CA ASN A 212 29.88 -18.77 1.72
C ASN A 212 29.71 -18.69 3.24
N VAL A 213 28.60 -19.21 3.79
CA VAL A 213 28.39 -19.37 5.23
C VAL A 213 29.50 -20.23 5.83
N GLN A 214 29.79 -21.40 5.26
CA GLN A 214 30.86 -22.30 5.73
C GLN A 214 32.26 -21.66 5.65
N LYS A 215 32.56 -20.90 4.60
CA LYS A 215 33.83 -20.16 4.45
C LYS A 215 33.94 -19.00 5.44
N ILE A 216 32.82 -18.36 5.78
CA ILE A 216 32.74 -17.29 6.77
C ILE A 216 32.93 -17.90 8.16
N THR A 217 32.17 -18.94 8.55
CA THR A 217 32.36 -19.64 9.84
C THR A 217 33.76 -20.25 9.96
N GLY A 218 34.33 -20.80 8.87
CA GLY A 218 35.66 -21.40 8.88
C GLY A 218 36.83 -20.42 8.96
N LYS A 219 36.68 -19.19 8.45
CA LYS A 219 37.69 -18.12 8.60
C LYS A 219 37.58 -17.36 9.92
N ILE A 220 36.47 -17.55 10.63
CA ILE A 220 36.07 -16.71 11.75
C ILE A 220 35.88 -17.57 13.00
N ALA A 221 36.89 -18.35 13.37
CA ALA A 221 36.90 -19.04 14.66
C ALA A 221 37.03 -18.09 15.88
N GLY A 222 36.89 -16.78 15.70
CA GLY A 222 36.99 -15.79 16.78
C GLY A 222 36.31 -14.44 16.54
N ASN A 223 35.47 -14.28 15.50
CA ASN A 223 34.88 -12.97 15.15
C ASN A 223 33.47 -13.07 14.51
N GLU A 224 32.69 -14.13 14.81
CA GLU A 224 31.51 -14.52 14.01
C GLU A 224 30.38 -13.48 14.02
N THR A 225 30.47 -12.51 14.92
CA THR A 225 29.47 -11.47 15.19
C THR A 225 29.98 -10.05 14.96
N THR A 226 31.09 -9.84 14.24
CA THR A 226 31.69 -8.49 14.09
C THR A 226 30.71 -7.47 13.54
N PHE A 227 29.90 -7.84 12.56
CA PHE A 227 28.88 -6.94 12.01
C PHE A 227 27.77 -6.67 13.02
N ILE A 228 27.27 -7.70 13.69
CA ILE A 228 26.22 -7.56 14.71
C ILE A 228 26.70 -6.67 15.86
N ASP A 229 27.95 -6.83 16.31
CA ASP A 229 28.56 -6.00 17.35
C ASP A 229 28.71 -4.54 16.91
N LYS A 230 29.15 -4.33 15.65
CA LYS A 230 29.21 -3.01 15.03
C LYS A 230 27.83 -2.37 14.90
N LEU A 231 26.81 -3.14 14.53
CA LEU A 231 25.42 -2.69 14.40
C LEU A 231 24.86 -2.30 15.78
N ASN A 232 25.08 -3.12 16.80
CA ASN A 232 24.68 -2.84 18.18
C ASN A 232 25.36 -1.57 18.72
N LYS A 233 26.68 -1.43 18.49
CA LYS A 233 27.43 -0.23 18.88
C LYS A 233 26.88 1.04 18.21
N ASN A 234 26.61 0.97 16.92
CA ASN A 234 26.06 2.10 16.16
C ASN A 234 24.66 2.48 16.65
N PHE A 235 23.80 1.48 16.87
CA PHE A 235 22.46 1.68 17.40
C PHE A 235 22.48 2.29 18.80
N THR A 236 23.32 1.76 19.69
CA THR A 236 23.49 2.29 21.05
C THR A 236 24.01 3.74 21.03
N THR A 237 24.95 4.04 20.13
CA THR A 237 25.48 5.42 19.95
C THR A 237 24.38 6.37 19.48
N PHE A 238 23.54 5.94 18.54
CA PHE A 238 22.39 6.72 18.06
C PHE A 238 21.39 7.02 19.19
N ILE A 239 21.01 6.01 19.98
CA ILE A 239 20.11 6.18 21.12
C ILE A 239 20.70 7.18 22.12
N ASN A 240 21.98 7.01 22.51
CA ASN A 240 22.64 7.88 23.46
C ASN A 240 22.74 9.34 22.98
N LYS A 241 23.02 9.55 21.68
CA LYS A 241 23.04 10.89 21.08
C LYS A 241 21.65 11.55 21.16
N SER A 242 20.60 10.81 20.82
CA SER A 242 19.22 11.33 20.87
C SER A 242 18.78 11.69 22.29
N GLU A 243 19.19 10.92 23.30
CA GLU A 243 18.90 11.19 24.71
C GLU A 243 19.70 12.39 25.24
N GLN A 244 20.95 12.54 24.79
CA GLN A 244 21.77 13.70 25.12
C GLN A 244 21.20 14.99 24.53
N GLU A 245 20.74 14.96 23.27
CA GLU A 245 20.07 16.10 22.63
C GLU A 245 18.76 16.50 23.36
N LYS A 246 17.98 15.54 23.86
CA LYS A 246 16.80 15.81 24.72
C LYS A 246 17.18 16.41 26.08
N ARG A 247 18.28 15.98 26.68
CA ARG A 247 18.80 16.54 27.94
C ARG A 247 19.33 17.97 27.76
N ASP A 248 19.97 18.25 26.64
CA ASP A 248 20.55 19.57 26.37
C ASP A 248 19.47 20.60 25.97
N THR A 249 18.42 20.18 25.27
CA THR A 249 17.24 21.03 24.99
C THR A 249 16.43 21.33 26.25
N SER A 250 16.26 20.37 27.15
CA SER A 250 15.58 20.59 28.45
C SER A 250 16.39 21.50 29.39
N LYS A 251 17.72 21.41 29.40
CA LYS A 251 18.60 22.35 30.12
C LYS A 251 18.53 23.77 29.55
N LYS A 252 18.53 23.95 28.22
CA LYS A 252 18.34 25.27 27.59
C LYS A 252 16.99 25.90 27.94
N ARG A 253 15.91 25.12 27.99
CA ARG A 253 14.59 25.61 28.42
C ARG A 253 14.59 26.09 29.86
N LYS A 254 15.23 25.37 30.79
CA LYS A 254 15.33 25.81 32.19
C LYS A 254 16.17 27.07 32.37
N LYS A 255 17.18 27.29 31.52
CA LYS A 255 18.05 28.48 31.56
C LYS A 255 17.41 29.74 30.97
N ASN A 256 16.35 29.59 30.17
CA ASN A 256 15.60 30.72 29.58
C ASN A 256 14.34 31.10 30.39
N ILE A 257 14.07 30.37 31.48
CA ILE A 257 12.93 30.61 32.40
C ILE A 257 13.43 31.18 33.75
N SER A 258 14.75 31.25 33.95
CA SER A 258 15.39 31.87 35.10
C SER A 258 16.11 33.14 34.70
#